data_AF-A0A396RXJ8-F1
#
_entry.id   AF-A0A396RXJ8-F1
#
_cell.length_a   1.000
_cell.length_b   1.000
_cell.length_c   1.000
_cell.angle_alpha   90.00
_cell.angle_beta   90.00
_cell.angle_gamma   90.00
#
_symmetry.space_group_name_H-M   'P 1'
#
loop_
_entity.id
_entity.type
_entity.pdbx_description
1 polymer ?
#
loop_
_entity_poly.entity_id
_entity_poly.type
_entity_poly.pdbx_seq_one_letter_code
_entity_poly.pdbx_strand_id
1 'polypeptide(L)'
;MANEVEVEIKILKEGDEIIGLWENRILVRHKDGSAEFFILDIDENGYPRLSNKTWKITKGDGEIHISKKVEKEKKGSKGSNPPKVITF
;
A
#
# COMPACT_ATOMS: atom_id res chain seq x y z
N MET A 1 -25.62 -23.48 -7.15
CA MET A 1 -25.44 -22.56 -8.30
C MET A 1 -24.38 -21.56 -7.88
N ALA A 2 -23.22 -21.53 -8.54
CA ALA A 2 -22.23 -20.49 -8.26
C ALA A 2 -22.77 -19.19 -8.88
N ASN A 3 -23.10 -18.20 -8.06
CA ASN A 3 -23.36 -16.86 -8.56
C ASN A 3 -22.03 -16.31 -9.06
N GLU A 4 -21.91 -16.16 -10.37
CA GLU A 4 -20.76 -15.51 -10.98
C GLU A 4 -20.91 -14.00 -10.73
N VAL A 5 -20.04 -13.46 -9.88
CA VAL A 5 -20.02 -12.03 -9.56
C VAL A 5 -18.93 -11.39 -10.41
N GLU A 6 -19.33 -10.60 -11.39
CA GLU A 6 -18.41 -9.79 -12.18
C GLU A 6 -18.14 -8.46 -11.45
N VAL A 7 -16.87 -8.15 -11.21
CA VAL A 7 -16.45 -6.92 -10.52
C VAL A 7 -15.45 -6.16 -11.36
N GLU A 8 -15.74 -4.88 -11.60
CA GLU A 8 -14.83 -3.94 -12.26
C GLU A 8 -14.25 -2.96 -11.23
N ILE A 9 -12.91 -2.87 -11.15
CA ILE A 9 -12.20 -1.95 -10.24
C ILE A 9 -11.37 -0.97 -11.08
N LYS A 10 -11.68 0.33 -10.97
CA LYS A 10 -11.00 1.42 -11.72
C LYS A 10 -10.06 2.20 -10.81
N ILE A 11 -8.77 1.89 -10.89
CA ILE A 11 -7.72 2.49 -10.04
C ILE A 11 -6.80 3.47 -10.77
N LEU A 12 -6.71 3.39 -12.09
CA LEU A 12 -5.72 4.15 -12.86
C LEU A 12 -6.21 5.56 -13.20
N LYS A 13 -5.30 6.53 -13.15
CA LYS A 13 -5.48 7.85 -13.76
C LYS A 13 -4.85 7.89 -15.15
N GLU A 14 -5.14 8.95 -15.91
CA GLU A 14 -4.54 9.15 -17.22
C GLU A 14 -3.00 9.19 -17.13
N GLY A 15 -2.34 8.30 -17.87
CA GLY A 15 -0.89 8.15 -17.88
C GLY A 15 -0.31 7.19 -16.84
N ASP A 16 -1.16 6.56 -16.00
CA ASP A 16 -0.74 5.43 -15.17
C ASP A 16 -0.81 4.13 -15.96
N GLU A 17 0.03 3.15 -15.59
CA GLU A 17 0.09 1.85 -16.24
C GLU A 17 0.15 0.73 -15.20
N ILE A 18 -0.62 -0.35 -15.42
CA ILE A 18 -0.44 -1.60 -14.68
C ILE A 18 0.78 -2.30 -15.27
N ILE A 19 1.80 -2.49 -14.43
CA ILE A 19 3.06 -3.14 -14.83
C ILE A 19 3.25 -4.50 -14.17
N GLY A 20 2.32 -4.93 -13.31
CA GLY A 20 2.35 -6.25 -12.69
C GLY A 20 1.06 -6.62 -11.97
N LEU A 21 0.70 -7.90 -12.07
CA LEU A 21 -0.45 -8.52 -11.41
C LEU A 21 -0.01 -9.86 -10.83
N TRP A 22 -0.19 -10.04 -9.51
CA TRP A 22 0.14 -11.29 -8.82
C TRP A 22 -0.86 -11.56 -7.71
N GLU A 23 -1.58 -12.67 -7.78
CA GLU A 23 -2.60 -13.04 -6.78
C GLU A 23 -3.58 -11.87 -6.54
N ASN A 24 -3.54 -11.29 -5.34
CA ASN A 24 -4.37 -10.15 -4.94
C ASN A 24 -3.61 -8.82 -4.99
N ARG A 25 -2.50 -8.73 -5.72
CA ARG A 25 -1.62 -7.55 -5.78
C ARG A 25 -1.58 -6.96 -7.17
N ILE A 26 -1.63 -5.63 -7.23
CA ILE A 26 -1.55 -4.85 -8.45
C ILE A 26 -0.41 -3.85 -8.29
N LEU A 27 0.55 -3.87 -9.21
CA LEU A 27 1.61 -2.88 -9.28
C LEU A 27 1.30 -1.88 -10.39
N VAL A 28 1.19 -0.62 -9.99
CA VAL A 28 0.93 0.50 -10.88
C VAL A 28 2.19 1.36 -10.97
N ARG A 29 2.58 1.71 -12.18
CA ARG A 29 3.56 2.77 -12.46
C ARG A 29 2.79 4.04 -12.76
N HIS A 30 3.08 5.09 -12.02
CA HIS A 30 2.49 6.40 -12.24
C HIS A 30 3.25 7.18 -13.32
N LYS A 31 2.57 8.17 -13.90
CA LYS A 31 3.14 9.08 -14.89
C LYS A 31 4.44 9.79 -14.44
N ASP A 32 4.59 10.05 -13.13
CA ASP A 32 5.79 10.67 -12.56
C ASP A 32 6.98 9.69 -12.40
N GLY A 33 6.78 8.42 -12.74
CA GLY A 33 7.75 7.34 -12.61
C GLY A 33 7.81 6.72 -11.21
N SER A 34 6.95 7.14 -10.27
CA SER A 34 6.74 6.40 -9.02
C SER A 34 5.95 5.12 -9.28
N ALA A 35 6.03 4.18 -8.34
CA ALA A 35 5.29 2.93 -8.38
C ALA A 35 4.48 2.74 -7.09
N GLU A 36 3.29 2.17 -7.19
CA GLU A 36 2.41 1.91 -6.06
C GLU A 36 1.89 0.47 -6.10
N PHE A 37 1.95 -0.20 -4.96
CA PHE A 37 1.40 -1.53 -4.76
C PHE A 37 0.02 -1.44 -4.12
N PHE A 38 -1.01 -1.82 -4.87
CA PHE A 38 -2.34 -2.06 -4.36
C PHE A 38 -2.51 -3.52 -3.97
N ILE A 39 -3.20 -3.76 -2.86
CA ILE A 39 -3.59 -5.10 -2.41
C ILE A 39 -5.12 -5.14 -2.41
N LEU A 40 -5.70 -6.20 -2.96
CA LEU A 40 -7.12 -6.50 -2.91
C LEU A 40 -7.39 -7.44 -1.73
N ASP A 41 -8.33 -7.05 -0.88
CA ASP A 41 -8.82 -7.86 0.24
C ASP A 41 -10.32 -8.14 0.02
N ILE A 42 -10.82 -9.24 0.57
CA ILE A 42 -12.25 -9.53 0.62
C ILE A 42 -12.79 -9.04 1.96
N ASP A 43 -13.82 -8.18 1.94
CA ASP A 43 -14.47 -7.71 3.16
C ASP A 43 -15.37 -8.78 3.79
N GLU A 44 -15.90 -8.50 4.98
CA GLU A 44 -16.75 -9.42 5.75
C GLU A 44 -18.02 -9.86 4.99
N ASN A 45 -18.44 -9.10 3.98
CA ASN A 45 -19.61 -9.38 3.16
C ASN A 45 -19.24 -10.13 1.85
N GLY A 46 -17.97 -10.48 1.66
CA GLY A 46 -17.51 -11.19 0.47
C GLY A 46 -17.20 -10.29 -0.73
N TYR A 47 -17.13 -8.97 -0.56
CA TYR A 47 -16.82 -8.06 -1.66
C TYR A 47 -15.33 -7.70 -1.71
N PRO A 48 -14.72 -7.61 -2.92
CA PRO A 48 -13.36 -7.13 -3.05
C PRO A 48 -13.26 -5.63 -2.71
N ARG A 49 -12.22 -5.28 -1.97
CA ARG A 49 -11.86 -3.92 -1.54
C ARG A 49 -10.36 -3.70 -1.73
N LEU A 50 -9.96 -2.46 -1.91
CA LEU A 50 -8.55 -2.08 -1.80
C LEU A 50 -8.17 -2.06 -0.32
N SER A 51 -7.09 -2.76 0.00
CA SER A 51 -6.46 -2.74 1.32
C SER A 51 -5.98 -1.33 1.66
N ASN A 52 -6.00 -0.98 2.94
CA ASN A 52 -5.34 0.23 3.44
C ASN A 52 -3.81 0.07 3.56
N LYS A 53 -3.28 -1.13 3.32
CA LYS A 53 -1.85 -1.45 3.36
C LYS A 53 -1.19 -1.21 2.00
N THR A 54 -1.27 0.01 1.49
CA THR A 54 -0.69 0.41 0.21
C THR A 54 0.75 0.88 0.40
N TRP A 55 1.66 0.43 -0.45
CA TRP A 55 3.06 0.85 -0.42
C TRP A 55 3.36 1.70 -1.64
N LYS A 56 3.74 2.95 -1.43
CA LYS A 56 4.20 3.84 -2.49
C LYS A 56 5.73 3.88 -2.49
N ILE A 57 6.31 3.60 -3.65
CA ILE A 57 7.75 3.60 -3.91
C ILE A 57 8.05 4.73 -4.90
N THR A 58 8.99 5.61 -4.57
CA THR A 58 9.39 6.74 -5.41
C THR A 58 10.88 6.68 -5.72
N LYS A 59 11.35 7.54 -6.64
CA LYS A 59 12.79 7.77 -6.80
C LYS A 59 13.38 8.29 -5.49
N GLY A 60 14.53 7.75 -5.11
CA GLY A 60 15.27 8.12 -3.90
C GLY A 60 16.77 7.97 -4.13
N ASP A 61 17.52 8.09 -3.06
CA ASP A 61 18.98 7.99 -2.97
C ASP A 61 19.48 6.57 -2.65
N GLY A 62 18.57 5.58 -2.59
CA GLY A 62 18.91 4.20 -2.24
C GLY A 62 18.74 3.89 -0.75
N GLU A 63 18.18 4.80 0.05
CA GLU A 63 17.95 4.59 1.47
C GLU A 63 16.47 4.28 1.79
N ILE A 64 16.24 3.40 2.77
CA ILE A 64 14.90 3.05 3.25
C ILE A 64 14.63 3.80 4.55
N HIS A 65 13.77 4.83 4.47
CA HIS A 65 13.33 5.59 5.63
C HIS A 65 11.96 5.12 6.12
N ILE A 66 11.93 4.41 7.25
CA ILE A 66 10.68 3.96 7.88
C ILE A 66 10.21 5.01 8.88
N SER A 67 9.18 5.78 8.52
CA SER A 67 8.51 6.69 9.44
C SER A 67 7.13 6.15 9.81
N LYS A 68 6.93 5.91 11.11
CA LYS A 68 5.59 5.59 11.63
C LYS A 68 4.92 6.90 12.03
N LYS A 69 3.85 7.29 11.34
CA LYS A 69 2.92 8.28 11.89
C LYS A 69 2.26 7.66 13.12
N VAL A 70 2.82 7.94 14.28
CA VAL A 70 2.11 7.72 15.54
C VAL A 70 1.13 8.87 15.65
N GLU A 71 -0.16 8.59 15.40
CA GLU A 71 -1.21 9.49 15.84
C GLU A 71 -1.03 9.66 17.35
N LYS A 72 -0.60 10.86 17.77
CA LYS A 72 -0.45 11.16 19.19
C LYS A 72 -1.85 11.21 19.78
N GLU A 73 -2.28 10.13 20.42
CA GLU A 73 -3.25 10.26 21.50
C GLU A 73 -2.66 11.24 22.52
N LYS A 74 -3.39 12.33 22.78
CA LYS A 74 -3.02 13.31 23.80
C LYS A 74 -3.10 12.65 25.17
N LYS A 75 -1.95 12.25 25.71
CA LYS A 75 -1.41 12.59 27.05
C LYS A 75 -0.67 11.39 27.68
N GLY A 76 0.56 11.64 28.13
CA GLY A 76 1.13 10.93 29.29
C GLY A 76 2.49 10.27 29.12
N SER A 77 3.55 11.08 29.13
CA SER A 77 4.85 10.86 29.81
C SER A 77 5.62 9.52 29.73
N LYS A 78 6.92 9.69 29.42
CA LYS A 78 8.12 8.85 29.69
C LYS A 78 8.44 7.65 28.77
N GLY A 79 9.35 7.95 27.85
CA GLY A 79 10.61 7.21 27.66
C GLY A 79 10.55 5.83 27.01
N SER A 80 10.93 5.75 25.73
CA SER A 80 11.60 4.56 25.19
C SER A 80 12.43 4.92 23.96
N ASN A 81 13.63 4.33 23.87
CA ASN A 81 14.70 4.65 22.92
C ASN A 81 14.28 4.54 21.44
N PRO A 82 14.93 5.30 20.53
CA PRO A 82 14.72 5.16 19.09
C PRO A 82 15.09 3.75 18.60
N PRO A 83 14.42 3.25 17.53
CA PRO A 83 14.69 1.92 16.98
C PRO A 83 16.12 1.83 16.45
N LYS A 84 16.80 0.71 16.75
CA LYS A 84 18.11 0.39 16.18
C LYS A 84 17.96 -0.09 14.75
N VAL A 85 18.69 0.54 13.84
CA VAL A 85 18.93 0.05 12.49
C VAL A 85 19.86 -1.16 12.56
N ILE A 86 19.48 -2.27 11.92
CA ILE A 86 20.34 -3.44 11.73
C ILE A 86 20.83 -3.40 10.29
N THR A 87 22.15 -3.37 10.10
CA THR A 87 22.83 -3.61 8.82
C THR A 87 23.44 -5.00 8.83
N PHE A 88 23.29 -5.74 7.72
CA PHE A 88 23.87 -7.07 7.50
C PHE A 88 25.28 -6.97 6.93
#